data_AF-A0A1T3BQW4-F1
#
_entry.id   AF-A0A1T3BQW4-F1
#
_cell.length_a   1.000
_cell.length_b   1.000
_cell.length_c   1.000
_cell.angle_alpha   90.00
_cell.angle_beta   90.00
_cell.angle_gamma   90.00
#
_symmetry.space_group_name_H-M   'P 1'
#
loop_
_entity.id
_entity.type
_entity.pdbx_description
1 polymer ?
#
loop_
_entity_poly.entity_id
_entity_poly.type
_entity_poly.pdbx_seq_one_letter_code
_entity_poly.pdbx_strand_id
1 'polypeptide(L)'
;MLYTTALLLDHLGFQEVAQQLSESIDQVIRAGKTVTYDLGGLATTHQMAKAVLNSLVNPISVCHAAIITVGDELLSGQYLNTNLQDLSQSLERKNIQVTRHFVCADQLQQISETVISCLGQEDLIIISGGLGPTSDDKTRDAIAQAVKKPLVHHENVWQKIKGQLQQLGIAPDTNNARQALFPETAKVLDNPTGTAPGFYLSCDGSSLVVLPGPPTQALMLLEDYLKHNEKEYSPVSRPQYVWTLIGIDESTIANWVDCHFVNEPFERHFLWKSPYVLVQLVGQSSVPLAQHLIEKFENHFCSYLVGAEITTAREQLAMHVKVHWSANDPLLLKYFQSIEKSTSNVPQIEAEVNLSPSLETLKKQKESLGHATMTVRIKGYGDDCITFPYTRPLLEMVLPEYAAWLVLKRYLYKENDK
;
A
#
# COMPACT_ATOMS: atom_id res chain seq x y z
N MET A 1 -27.84 -18.45 -5.80
CA MET A 1 -28.29 -18.68 -7.20
C MET A 1 -27.10 -19.03 -8.10
N LEU A 2 -26.04 -18.21 -8.17
CA LEU A 2 -24.91 -18.44 -9.08
C LEU A 2 -24.09 -19.71 -8.76
N TYR A 3 -23.78 -19.99 -7.49
CA TYR A 3 -23.16 -21.28 -7.11
C TYR A 3 -24.03 -22.49 -7.44
N THR A 4 -25.35 -22.35 -7.35
CA THR A 4 -26.29 -23.42 -7.74
C THR A 4 -26.15 -23.74 -9.22
N THR A 5 -25.94 -22.73 -10.07
CA THR A 5 -25.65 -22.92 -11.49
C THR A 5 -24.33 -23.65 -11.71
N ALA A 6 -23.27 -23.29 -10.97
CA ALA A 6 -22.00 -24.01 -11.04
C ALA A 6 -22.13 -25.48 -10.63
N LEU A 7 -22.81 -25.77 -9.52
CA LEU A 7 -23.09 -27.15 -9.07
C LEU A 7 -23.91 -27.94 -10.10
N LEU A 8 -24.87 -27.30 -10.77
CA LEU A 8 -25.68 -27.94 -11.81
C LEU A 8 -24.85 -28.24 -13.06
N LEU A 9 -23.95 -27.34 -13.46
CA LEU A 9 -23.00 -27.59 -14.55
C LEU A 9 -22.07 -28.76 -14.25
N ASP A 10 -21.53 -28.83 -13.02
CA ASP A 10 -20.69 -29.94 -12.57
C ASP A 10 -21.46 -31.27 -12.63
N HIS A 11 -22.69 -31.29 -12.11
CA HIS A 11 -23.57 -32.46 -12.16
C HIS A 11 -23.89 -32.92 -13.59
N LEU A 12 -24.01 -31.98 -14.54
CA LEU A 12 -24.26 -32.27 -15.95
C LEU A 12 -22.99 -32.68 -16.73
N GLY A 13 -21.84 -32.78 -16.06
CA GLY A 13 -20.57 -33.21 -16.67
C GLY A 13 -19.71 -32.08 -17.24
N PHE A 14 -20.07 -30.81 -17.02
CA PHE A 14 -19.30 -29.64 -17.45
C PHE A 14 -18.35 -29.16 -16.36
N GLN A 15 -17.46 -30.04 -15.89
CA GLN A 15 -16.63 -29.81 -14.70
C GLN A 15 -15.72 -28.57 -14.83
N GLU A 16 -15.02 -28.41 -15.95
CA GLU A 16 -14.15 -27.25 -16.19
C GLU A 16 -14.94 -25.93 -16.16
N VAL A 17 -16.12 -25.91 -16.78
CA VAL A 17 -16.98 -24.71 -16.84
C VAL A 17 -17.56 -24.39 -15.46
N ALA A 18 -17.94 -25.42 -14.70
CA ALA A 18 -18.42 -25.26 -13.33
C ALA A 18 -17.34 -24.69 -12.41
N GLN A 19 -16.10 -25.18 -12.55
CA GLN A 19 -14.96 -24.68 -11.80
C GLN A 19 -14.68 -23.22 -12.16
N GLN A 20 -14.59 -22.88 -13.45
CA GLN A 20 -14.34 -21.51 -13.92
C GLN A 20 -15.42 -20.53 -13.45
N LEU A 21 -16.69 -20.95 -13.45
CA LEU A 21 -17.79 -20.16 -12.92
C LEU A 21 -17.68 -19.97 -11.40
N SER A 22 -17.34 -21.02 -10.65
CA SER A 22 -17.16 -20.93 -9.19
C SER A 22 -16.01 -19.99 -8.83
N GLU A 23 -14.86 -20.12 -9.48
CA GLU A 23 -13.70 -19.24 -9.29
C GLU A 23 -14.05 -17.78 -9.61
N SER A 24 -14.84 -17.54 -10.66
CA SER A 24 -15.29 -16.18 -11.01
C SER A 24 -16.28 -15.61 -9.98
N ILE A 25 -17.16 -16.45 -9.42
CA ILE A 25 -18.05 -16.03 -8.32
C ILE A 25 -17.22 -15.68 -7.09
N ASP A 26 -16.26 -16.53 -6.72
CA ASP A 26 -15.37 -16.29 -5.59
C ASP A 26 -14.58 -14.98 -5.77
N GLN A 27 -14.02 -14.74 -6.95
CA GLN A 27 -13.32 -13.49 -7.28
C GLN A 27 -14.20 -12.25 -7.08
N VAL A 28 -15.43 -12.27 -7.59
CA VAL A 28 -16.34 -11.11 -7.46
C VAL A 28 -16.79 -10.90 -6.02
N ILE A 29 -17.04 -11.97 -5.27
CA ILE A 29 -17.36 -11.88 -3.84
C ILE A 29 -16.18 -11.32 -3.05
N ARG A 30 -14.97 -11.86 -3.27
CA ARG A 30 -13.74 -11.41 -2.62
C ARG A 30 -13.42 -9.95 -2.92
N ALA A 31 -13.68 -9.49 -4.15
CA ALA A 31 -13.52 -8.08 -4.52
C ALA A 31 -14.45 -7.13 -3.75
N GLY A 32 -15.57 -7.63 -3.19
CA GLY A 32 -16.47 -6.89 -2.28
C GLY A 32 -17.26 -5.72 -2.90
N LYS A 33 -16.94 -5.30 -4.13
CA LYS A 33 -17.60 -4.14 -4.80
C LYS A 33 -19.02 -4.44 -5.29
N THR A 34 -19.37 -5.70 -5.47
CA THR A 34 -20.67 -6.10 -6.07
C THR A 34 -21.28 -7.28 -5.34
N VAL A 35 -21.37 -7.22 -4.02
CA VAL A 35 -22.04 -8.25 -3.20
C VAL A 35 -23.53 -7.98 -3.03
N THR A 36 -24.31 -9.06 -3.04
CA THR A 36 -25.77 -9.04 -2.84
C THR A 36 -26.13 -8.94 -1.36
N TYR A 37 -27.40 -8.65 -1.06
CA TYR A 37 -27.90 -8.44 0.32
C TYR A 37 -27.65 -9.62 1.27
N ASP A 38 -27.75 -10.85 0.78
CA ASP A 38 -27.46 -12.08 1.54
C ASP A 38 -26.00 -12.21 1.95
N LEU A 39 -25.10 -11.52 1.27
CA LEU A 39 -23.67 -11.40 1.58
C LEU A 39 -23.32 -10.06 2.25
N GLY A 40 -24.33 -9.30 2.71
CA GLY A 40 -24.14 -8.02 3.40
C GLY A 40 -23.98 -6.81 2.48
N GLY A 41 -24.23 -6.94 1.18
CA GLY A 41 -24.10 -5.85 0.21
C GLY A 41 -25.44 -5.22 -0.23
N LEU A 42 -25.36 -4.31 -1.20
CA LEU A 42 -26.53 -3.62 -1.78
C LEU A 42 -26.75 -3.95 -3.26
N ALA A 43 -25.90 -4.79 -3.85
CA ALA A 43 -26.01 -5.12 -5.26
C ALA A 43 -27.26 -5.97 -5.53
N THR A 44 -27.92 -5.69 -6.63
CA THR A 44 -28.95 -6.58 -7.18
C THR A 44 -28.31 -7.85 -7.75
N THR A 45 -29.07 -8.93 -7.81
CA THR A 45 -28.64 -10.19 -8.46
C THR A 45 -28.19 -9.97 -9.91
N HIS A 46 -28.80 -9.01 -10.62
CA HIS A 46 -28.41 -8.66 -11.98
C HIS A 46 -27.02 -8.00 -12.05
N GLN A 47 -26.73 -7.08 -11.13
CA GLN A 47 -25.41 -6.45 -11.03
C GLN A 47 -24.32 -7.49 -10.69
N MET A 48 -24.60 -8.39 -9.75
CA MET A 48 -23.70 -9.49 -9.40
C MET A 48 -23.45 -10.41 -10.61
N ALA A 49 -24.51 -10.82 -11.32
CA ALA A 49 -24.37 -11.65 -12.52
C ALA A 49 -23.54 -10.96 -13.62
N LYS A 50 -23.73 -9.64 -13.82
CA LYS A 50 -22.92 -8.86 -14.77
C LYS A 50 -21.45 -8.79 -14.36
N ALA A 51 -21.16 -8.62 -13.07
CA ALA A 51 -19.80 -8.64 -12.54
C ALA A 51 -19.14 -10.02 -12.74
N VAL A 52 -19.85 -11.12 -12.47
CA VAL A 52 -19.35 -12.49 -12.71
C VAL A 52 -19.11 -12.76 -14.19
N LEU A 53 -20.02 -12.34 -15.08
CA LEU A 53 -19.81 -12.42 -16.53
C LEU A 53 -18.58 -11.62 -16.98
N ASN A 54 -18.38 -10.41 -16.44
CA ASN A 54 -17.20 -9.63 -16.73
C ASN A 54 -15.91 -10.32 -16.25
N SER A 55 -15.94 -10.95 -15.07
CA SER A 55 -14.80 -11.73 -14.53
C SER A 55 -14.48 -12.94 -15.39
N LEU A 56 -15.50 -13.61 -15.94
CA LEU A 56 -15.32 -14.74 -16.85
C LEU A 56 -14.68 -14.33 -18.18
N VAL A 57 -15.03 -13.15 -18.70
CA VAL A 57 -14.51 -12.63 -19.98
C VAL A 57 -13.15 -11.96 -19.81
N ASN A 58 -12.93 -11.30 -18.68
CA ASN A 58 -11.70 -10.62 -18.32
C ASN A 58 -11.23 -11.15 -16.96
N PRO A 59 -10.62 -12.35 -16.91
CA PRO A 59 -10.16 -12.92 -15.65
C PRO A 59 -9.05 -12.06 -15.06
N ILE A 60 -9.40 -11.32 -14.00
CA ILE A 60 -8.46 -10.56 -13.21
C ILE A 60 -7.89 -11.53 -12.18
N SER A 61 -6.70 -12.07 -12.44
CA SER A 61 -5.98 -12.89 -11.45
C SER A 61 -5.12 -11.99 -10.56
N VAL A 62 -5.75 -11.21 -9.69
CA VAL A 62 -5.02 -10.53 -8.61
C VAL A 62 -5.00 -11.49 -7.42
N CYS A 63 -3.80 -11.89 -7.02
CA CYS A 63 -3.62 -12.68 -5.81
C CYS A 63 -3.91 -11.78 -4.60
N HIS A 64 -4.86 -12.18 -3.76
CA HIS A 64 -5.18 -11.47 -2.52
C HIS A 64 -4.43 -12.06 -1.34
N ALA A 65 -3.93 -11.17 -0.48
CA ALA A 65 -3.25 -11.56 0.73
C ALA A 65 -3.81 -10.91 2.00
N ALA A 66 -3.77 -11.65 3.10
CA ALA A 66 -3.85 -11.09 4.45
C ALA A 66 -2.51 -11.19 5.16
N ILE A 67 -2.20 -10.19 6.00
CA ILE A 67 -1.05 -10.21 6.89
C ILE A 67 -1.55 -10.26 8.33
N ILE A 68 -1.04 -11.21 9.11
CA ILE A 68 -1.31 -11.40 10.54
C ILE A 68 0.00 -11.22 11.29
N THR A 69 0.11 -10.17 12.10
CA THR A 69 1.26 -9.99 12.99
C THR A 69 0.89 -10.38 14.41
N VAL A 70 1.74 -11.15 15.07
CA VAL A 70 1.52 -11.66 16.42
C VAL A 70 2.51 -10.99 17.37
N GLY A 71 2.00 -10.40 18.45
CA GLY A 71 2.80 -9.76 19.49
C GLY A 71 1.98 -8.84 20.39
N ASP A 72 1.95 -9.11 21.70
CA ASP A 72 1.29 -8.25 22.70
C ASP A 72 1.91 -6.82 22.74
N GLU A 73 3.19 -6.69 22.40
CA GLU A 73 3.91 -5.43 22.27
C GLU A 73 3.43 -4.57 21.09
N LEU A 74 2.89 -5.20 20.05
CA LEU A 74 2.26 -4.51 18.91
C LEU A 74 0.86 -4.02 19.30
N LEU A 75 0.09 -4.84 20.02
CA LEU A 75 -1.24 -4.46 20.51
C LEU A 75 -1.20 -3.32 21.53
N SER A 76 -0.21 -3.33 22.42
CA SER A 76 -0.01 -2.25 23.39
C SER A 76 0.57 -0.97 22.78
N GLY A 77 1.00 -1.02 21.52
CA GLY A 77 1.65 0.10 20.84
C GLY A 77 3.06 0.42 21.37
N GLN A 78 3.69 -0.53 22.08
CA GLN A 78 5.06 -0.37 22.57
C GLN A 78 6.04 -0.26 21.40
N TYR A 79 5.79 -1.00 20.31
CA TYR A 79 6.56 -0.90 19.08
C TYR A 79 5.67 -0.59 17.88
N LEU A 80 6.23 0.15 16.93
CA LEU A 80 5.61 0.31 15.62
C LEU A 80 5.62 -1.03 14.89
N ASN A 81 4.48 -1.40 14.31
CA ASN A 81 4.38 -2.60 13.48
C ASN A 81 4.99 -2.38 12.08
N THR A 82 6.31 -2.36 11.99
CA THR A 82 7.02 -2.19 10.71
C THR A 82 6.92 -3.42 9.82
N ASN A 83 6.75 -4.62 10.40
CA ASN A 83 6.51 -5.86 9.66
C ASN A 83 5.36 -5.72 8.67
N LEU A 84 4.24 -5.16 9.12
CA LEU A 84 3.09 -4.92 8.26
C LEU A 84 3.48 -4.06 7.05
N GLN A 85 4.19 -2.95 7.25
CA GLN A 85 4.65 -2.09 6.15
C GLN A 85 5.59 -2.82 5.18
N ASP A 86 6.64 -3.44 5.70
CA ASP A 86 7.70 -4.06 4.88
C ASP A 86 7.16 -5.25 4.07
N LEU A 87 6.34 -6.09 4.69
CA LEU A 87 5.71 -7.24 4.05
C LEU A 87 4.69 -6.79 2.99
N SER A 88 3.84 -5.79 3.27
CA SER A 88 2.90 -5.25 2.28
C SER A 88 3.62 -4.69 1.05
N GLN A 89 4.70 -3.93 1.24
CA GLN A 89 5.49 -3.41 0.12
C GLN A 89 6.16 -4.52 -0.68
N SER A 90 6.61 -5.59 -0.03
CA SER A 90 7.16 -6.76 -0.73
C SER A 90 6.12 -7.49 -1.58
N LEU A 91 4.90 -7.65 -1.06
CA LEU A 91 3.78 -8.27 -1.78
C LEU A 91 3.30 -7.40 -2.95
N GLU A 92 3.18 -6.08 -2.74
CA GLU A 92 2.78 -5.13 -3.79
C GLU A 92 3.77 -5.15 -4.97
N ARG A 93 5.09 -5.24 -4.70
CA ARG A 93 6.14 -5.41 -5.73
C ARG A 93 5.95 -6.67 -6.58
N LYS A 94 5.21 -7.66 -6.08
CA LYS A 94 4.88 -8.91 -6.78
C LYS A 94 3.43 -8.91 -7.31
N ASN A 95 2.75 -7.76 -7.34
CA ASN A 95 1.34 -7.61 -7.71
C ASN A 95 0.38 -8.44 -6.85
N ILE A 96 0.77 -8.75 -5.62
CA ILE A 96 -0.10 -9.40 -4.64
C ILE A 96 -0.75 -8.30 -3.81
N GLN A 97 -2.08 -8.17 -3.93
CA GLN A 97 -2.82 -7.13 -3.26
C GLN A 97 -3.11 -7.55 -1.81
N VAL A 98 -2.59 -6.78 -0.86
CA VAL A 98 -2.94 -6.99 0.54
C VAL A 98 -4.30 -6.37 0.83
N THR A 99 -5.26 -7.20 1.21
CA THR A 99 -6.66 -6.79 1.44
C THR A 99 -6.93 -6.52 2.91
N ARG A 100 -6.21 -7.21 3.81
CA ARG A 100 -6.45 -7.19 5.26
C ARG A 100 -5.17 -7.28 6.05
N HIS A 101 -5.13 -6.53 7.15
CA HIS A 101 -4.13 -6.66 8.20
C HIS A 101 -4.80 -7.00 9.53
N PHE A 102 -4.21 -7.94 10.25
CA PHE A 102 -4.60 -8.32 11.60
C PHE A 102 -3.40 -8.19 12.54
N VAL A 103 -3.68 -7.78 13.78
CA VAL A 103 -2.72 -7.85 14.88
C VAL A 103 -3.34 -8.71 15.97
N CYS A 104 -2.63 -9.74 16.42
CA CYS A 104 -3.12 -10.72 17.38
C CYS A 104 -2.25 -10.75 18.64
N ALA A 105 -2.87 -11.06 19.77
CA ALA A 105 -2.16 -11.34 21.02
C ALA A 105 -1.40 -12.67 20.92
N ASP A 106 -0.44 -12.89 21.81
CA ASP A 106 0.32 -14.14 21.96
C ASP A 106 -0.53 -15.26 22.62
N GLN A 107 -1.70 -15.49 22.03
CA GLN A 107 -2.72 -16.41 22.49
C GLN A 107 -3.10 -17.37 21.36
N LEU A 108 -2.92 -18.66 21.63
CA LEU A 108 -3.15 -19.74 20.66
C LEU A 108 -4.52 -19.61 19.98
N GLN A 109 -5.57 -19.37 20.78
CA GLN A 109 -6.93 -19.25 20.27
C GLN A 109 -7.10 -18.05 19.32
N GLN A 110 -6.59 -16.87 19.68
CA GLN A 110 -6.73 -15.66 18.86
C GLN A 110 -6.02 -15.81 17.51
N ILE A 111 -4.80 -16.36 17.52
CA ILE A 111 -4.03 -16.62 16.30
C ILE A 111 -4.79 -17.64 15.42
N SER A 112 -5.25 -18.74 16.02
CA SER A 112 -5.97 -19.80 15.30
C SER A 112 -7.28 -19.30 14.68
N GLU A 113 -8.09 -18.53 15.41
CA GLU A 113 -9.36 -17.99 14.92
C GLU A 113 -9.14 -16.99 13.78
N THR A 114 -8.11 -16.14 13.89
CA THR A 114 -7.78 -15.17 12.85
C THR A 114 -7.36 -15.88 11.56
N VAL A 115 -6.50 -16.90 11.66
CA VAL A 115 -6.08 -17.71 10.51
C VAL A 115 -7.28 -18.40 9.88
N ILE A 116 -8.15 -19.04 10.68
CA ILE A 116 -9.37 -19.70 10.17
C ILE A 116 -10.26 -18.71 9.42
N SER A 117 -10.39 -17.46 9.89
CA SER A 117 -11.22 -16.46 9.20
C SER A 117 -10.65 -15.98 7.85
N CYS A 118 -9.36 -16.24 7.59
CA CYS A 118 -8.70 -15.93 6.33
C CYS A 118 -8.67 -17.12 5.35
N LEU A 119 -8.73 -18.37 5.86
CA LEU A 119 -8.71 -19.58 5.03
C LEU A 119 -9.85 -19.60 4.01
N GLY A 120 -9.52 -19.90 2.76
CA GLY A 120 -10.44 -19.90 1.61
C GLY A 120 -10.90 -18.52 1.14
N GLN A 121 -10.65 -17.46 1.92
CA GLN A 121 -10.97 -16.07 1.57
C GLN A 121 -9.79 -15.35 0.93
N GLU A 122 -8.57 -15.68 1.36
CA GLU A 122 -7.32 -15.14 0.83
C GLU A 122 -6.53 -16.21 0.09
N ASP A 123 -5.85 -15.85 -0.99
CA ASP A 123 -4.98 -16.79 -1.71
C ASP A 123 -3.67 -16.99 -0.94
N LEU A 124 -3.20 -15.95 -0.26
CA LEU A 124 -1.97 -15.94 0.53
C LEU A 124 -2.22 -15.37 1.94
N ILE A 125 -1.77 -16.05 2.97
CA ILE A 125 -1.87 -15.60 4.35
C ILE A 125 -0.46 -15.56 4.91
N ILE A 126 0.03 -14.36 5.18
CA ILE A 126 1.34 -14.14 5.80
C ILE A 126 1.13 -13.98 7.31
N ILE A 127 1.83 -14.78 8.10
CA ILE A 127 1.84 -14.67 9.56
C ILE A 127 3.26 -14.33 10.00
N SER A 128 3.44 -13.33 10.86
CA SER A 128 4.76 -12.95 11.39
C SER A 128 4.72 -12.81 12.91
N GLY A 129 5.67 -13.44 13.60
CA GLY A 129 5.78 -13.42 15.07
C GLY A 129 5.44 -14.74 15.75
N GLY A 130 5.84 -14.89 17.02
CA GLY A 130 5.54 -16.06 17.85
C GLY A 130 6.22 -17.37 17.44
N LEU A 131 7.40 -17.31 16.81
CA LEU A 131 8.22 -18.45 16.37
C LEU A 131 9.52 -18.66 17.16
N GLY A 132 9.79 -17.86 18.19
CA GLY A 132 10.95 -18.06 19.06
C GLY A 132 10.85 -19.33 19.91
N PRO A 133 11.76 -19.51 20.87
CA PRO A 133 11.77 -20.66 21.77
C PRO A 133 10.91 -20.48 23.03
N THR A 134 10.34 -19.30 23.31
CA THR A 134 9.72 -19.00 24.61
C THR A 134 8.29 -19.53 24.73
N SER A 135 7.72 -19.51 25.95
CA SER A 135 6.41 -20.11 26.23
C SER A 135 5.22 -19.33 25.65
N ASP A 136 5.44 -18.05 25.34
CA ASP A 136 4.53 -17.15 24.64
C ASP A 136 4.57 -17.34 23.11
N ASP A 137 5.62 -17.95 22.54
CA ASP A 137 5.71 -18.29 21.11
C ASP A 137 4.75 -19.44 20.72
N LYS A 138 3.47 -19.08 20.52
CA LYS A 138 2.36 -20.02 20.28
C LYS A 138 1.95 -20.14 18.81
N THR A 139 2.59 -19.43 17.89
CA THR A 139 2.15 -19.37 16.49
C THR A 139 2.13 -20.76 15.85
N ARG A 140 3.17 -21.59 16.04
CA ARG A 140 3.20 -22.98 15.50
C ARG A 140 2.01 -23.82 15.96
N ASP A 141 1.76 -23.82 17.27
CA ASP A 141 0.66 -24.57 17.88
C ASP A 141 -0.70 -24.05 17.38
N ALA A 142 -0.84 -22.73 17.20
CA ALA A 142 -2.04 -22.12 16.65
C ALA A 142 -2.28 -22.47 15.17
N ILE A 143 -1.23 -22.48 14.33
CA ILE A 143 -1.36 -22.89 12.92
C ILE A 143 -1.72 -24.39 12.84
N ALA A 144 -1.08 -25.23 13.65
CA ALA A 144 -1.41 -26.65 13.74
C ALA A 144 -2.89 -26.87 14.11
N GLN A 145 -3.41 -26.10 15.08
CA GLN A 145 -4.82 -26.12 15.44
C GLN A 145 -5.72 -25.65 14.28
N ALA A 146 -5.39 -24.53 13.64
CA ALA A 146 -6.18 -23.95 12.56
C ALA A 146 -6.33 -24.90 11.37
N VAL A 147 -5.22 -25.52 10.93
CA VAL A 147 -5.19 -26.43 9.79
C VAL A 147 -5.50 -27.88 10.17
N LYS A 148 -5.74 -28.16 11.46
CA LYS A 148 -6.05 -29.48 12.02
C LYS A 148 -5.00 -30.54 11.66
N LYS A 149 -3.72 -30.16 11.76
CA LYS A 149 -2.58 -31.05 11.53
C LYS A 149 -1.70 -31.14 12.78
N PRO A 150 -1.21 -32.32 13.15
CA PRO A 150 -0.30 -32.45 14.29
C PRO A 150 1.05 -31.79 13.98
N LEU A 151 1.73 -31.34 15.04
CA LEU A 151 3.13 -30.92 14.95
C LEU A 151 4.04 -32.15 14.90
N VAL A 152 4.97 -32.15 13.96
CA VAL A 152 6.00 -33.17 13.76
C VAL A 152 7.37 -32.56 14.00
N HIS A 153 8.26 -33.30 14.66
CA HIS A 153 9.63 -32.87 14.90
C HIS A 153 10.53 -33.20 13.71
N HIS A 154 11.24 -32.20 13.20
CA HIS A 154 12.18 -32.35 12.08
C HIS A 154 13.62 -32.38 12.59
N GLU A 155 14.19 -33.57 12.73
CA GLU A 155 15.54 -33.74 13.30
C GLU A 155 16.61 -32.99 12.51
N ASN A 156 16.53 -32.95 11.17
CA ASN A 156 17.48 -32.20 10.34
C ASN A 156 17.46 -30.70 10.63
N VAL A 157 16.27 -30.13 10.89
CA VAL A 157 16.12 -28.71 11.24
C VAL A 157 16.66 -28.48 12.64
N TRP A 158 16.38 -29.38 13.58
CA TRP A 158 16.91 -29.32 14.94
C TRP A 158 18.44 -29.29 14.95
N GLN A 159 19.11 -30.11 14.12
CA GLN A 159 20.57 -30.10 14.02
C GLN A 159 21.12 -28.77 13.47
N LYS A 160 20.43 -28.13 12.51
CA LYS A 160 20.79 -26.79 12.04
C LYS A 160 20.69 -25.76 13.16
N ILE A 161 19.58 -25.78 13.92
CA ILE A 161 19.35 -24.86 15.05
C ILE A 161 20.42 -25.03 16.12
N LYS A 162 20.81 -26.27 16.47
CA LYS A 162 21.93 -26.52 17.39
C LYS A 162 23.24 -25.89 16.88
N GLY A 163 23.54 -26.04 15.60
CA GLY A 163 24.73 -25.44 14.99
C GLY A 163 24.73 -23.92 15.11
N GLN A 164 23.58 -23.27 14.86
CA GLN A 164 23.43 -21.82 15.02
C GLN A 164 23.59 -21.38 16.48
N LEU A 165 22.95 -22.08 17.43
CA LEU A 165 23.09 -21.81 18.86
C LEU A 165 24.54 -21.96 19.32
N GLN A 166 25.24 -23.00 18.86
CA GLN A 166 26.66 -23.21 19.16
C GLN A 166 27.54 -22.07 18.62
N GLN A 167 27.28 -21.57 17.42
CA GLN A 167 27.98 -20.41 16.86
C GLN A 167 27.76 -19.14 17.69
N LEU A 168 26.59 -19.02 18.32
CA LEU A 168 26.26 -17.94 19.25
C LEU A 168 26.79 -18.17 20.69
N GLY A 169 27.43 -19.32 20.96
CA GLY A 169 27.91 -19.69 22.29
C GLY A 169 26.78 -20.08 23.27
N ILE A 170 25.61 -20.43 22.75
CA ILE A 170 24.42 -20.78 23.53
C ILE A 170 24.27 -22.31 23.57
N ALA A 171 24.08 -22.87 24.77
CA ALA A 171 23.80 -24.29 24.94
C ALA A 171 22.34 -24.58 24.53
N PRO A 172 22.07 -25.50 23.58
CA PRO A 172 20.70 -25.82 23.18
C PRO A 172 19.92 -26.50 24.29
N ASP A 173 18.65 -26.12 24.45
CA ASP A 173 17.73 -26.73 25.42
C ASP A 173 16.45 -27.29 24.75
N THR A 174 15.51 -27.77 25.58
CA THR A 174 14.23 -28.32 25.11
C THR A 174 13.30 -27.27 24.51
N ASN A 175 13.42 -26.00 24.91
CA ASN A 175 12.63 -24.91 24.38
C ASN A 175 13.09 -24.57 22.96
N ASN A 176 14.40 -24.58 22.71
CA ASN A 176 14.93 -24.45 21.35
C ASN A 176 14.51 -25.60 20.43
N ALA A 177 14.42 -26.83 20.96
CA ALA A 177 13.96 -27.99 20.18
C ALA A 177 12.54 -27.81 19.63
N ARG A 178 11.68 -27.04 20.31
CA ARG A 178 10.33 -26.71 19.81
C ARG A 178 10.36 -25.93 18.50
N GLN A 179 11.43 -25.20 18.21
CA GLN A 179 11.58 -24.46 16.95
C GLN A 179 11.75 -25.40 15.73
N ALA A 180 11.96 -26.70 15.96
CA ALA A 180 11.96 -27.75 14.92
C ALA A 180 10.62 -28.51 14.79
N LEU A 181 9.56 -28.03 15.44
CA LEU A 181 8.20 -28.57 15.30
C LEU A 181 7.44 -27.80 14.22
N PHE A 182 6.85 -28.53 13.27
CA PHE A 182 6.05 -27.95 12.20
C PHE A 182 4.79 -28.79 11.96
N PRO A 183 3.68 -28.21 11.46
CA PRO A 183 2.54 -29.00 11.01
C PRO A 183 2.98 -30.06 9.99
N GLU A 184 2.43 -31.26 10.04
CA GLU A 184 2.87 -32.43 9.22
C GLU A 184 3.05 -32.14 7.72
N THR A 185 2.23 -31.27 7.13
CA THR A 185 2.27 -30.93 5.70
C THR A 185 3.10 -29.69 5.37
N ALA A 186 3.79 -29.12 6.36
CA ALA A 186 4.54 -27.89 6.19
C ALA A 186 5.90 -28.12 5.54
N LYS A 187 6.29 -27.19 4.69
CA LYS A 187 7.63 -27.05 4.15
C LYS A 187 8.36 -25.98 4.94
N VAL A 188 9.60 -26.26 5.34
CA VAL A 188 10.39 -25.38 6.21
C VAL A 188 11.11 -24.33 5.37
N LEU A 189 11.10 -23.08 5.85
CA LEU A 189 11.90 -21.98 5.34
C LEU A 189 13.12 -21.82 6.25
N ASP A 190 14.30 -22.11 5.72
CA ASP A 190 15.55 -21.96 6.47
C ASP A 190 15.75 -20.49 6.86
N ASN A 191 16.14 -20.26 8.12
CA ASN A 191 16.51 -18.93 8.62
C ASN A 191 18.01 -18.89 8.88
N PRO A 192 18.84 -18.36 7.96
CA PRO A 192 20.30 -18.36 8.15
C PRO A 192 20.77 -17.32 9.18
N THR A 193 19.95 -16.33 9.52
CA THR A 193 20.31 -15.20 10.42
C THR A 193 19.63 -15.27 11.79
N GLY A 194 18.93 -16.36 12.09
CA GLY A 194 18.25 -16.59 13.36
C GLY A 194 17.96 -18.07 13.61
N THR A 195 17.59 -18.41 14.83
CA THR A 195 17.33 -19.80 15.25
C THR A 195 15.90 -20.26 15.00
N ALA A 196 15.02 -19.37 14.54
CA ALA A 196 13.60 -19.64 14.28
C ALA A 196 13.36 -19.77 12.77
N PRO A 197 13.30 -20.99 12.20
CA PRO A 197 12.90 -21.19 10.82
C PRO A 197 11.44 -20.78 10.62
N GLY A 198 11.13 -20.25 9.45
CA GLY A 198 9.75 -20.11 9.00
C GLY A 198 9.22 -21.43 8.43
N PHE A 199 7.97 -21.42 7.99
CA PHE A 199 7.39 -22.54 7.25
C PHE A 199 6.19 -22.11 6.42
N TYR A 200 5.80 -22.93 5.47
CA TYR A 200 4.61 -22.70 4.66
C TYR A 200 3.86 -23.99 4.34
N LEU A 201 2.55 -23.88 4.13
CA LEU A 201 1.68 -24.98 3.74
C LEU A 201 0.44 -24.46 3.01
N SER A 202 -0.26 -25.34 2.30
CA SER A 202 -1.56 -25.01 1.70
C SER A 202 -2.69 -25.64 2.51
N CYS A 203 -3.78 -24.89 2.71
CA CYS A 203 -4.98 -25.34 3.41
C CYS A 203 -6.21 -24.62 2.82
N ASP A 204 -7.27 -25.36 2.50
CA ASP A 204 -8.54 -24.82 1.98
C ASP A 204 -8.39 -23.83 0.80
N GLY A 205 -7.43 -24.11 -0.10
CA GLY A 205 -7.14 -23.25 -1.26
C GLY A 205 -6.26 -22.04 -0.96
N SER A 206 -5.95 -21.76 0.30
CA SER A 206 -5.01 -20.71 0.72
C SER A 206 -3.60 -21.24 0.92
N SER A 207 -2.59 -20.44 0.60
CA SER A 207 -1.20 -20.66 1.00
C SER A 207 -0.90 -19.88 2.27
N LEU A 208 -0.41 -20.55 3.32
CA LEU A 208 0.00 -19.94 4.57
C LEU A 208 1.52 -19.87 4.59
N VAL A 209 2.08 -18.71 4.92
CA VAL A 209 3.51 -18.50 5.10
C VAL A 209 3.74 -17.89 6.47
N VAL A 210 4.50 -18.59 7.31
CA VAL A 210 4.71 -18.25 8.72
C VAL A 210 6.16 -17.86 8.90
N LEU A 211 6.38 -16.64 9.37
CA LEU A 211 7.63 -15.91 9.38
C LEU A 211 8.04 -15.56 10.83
N PRO A 212 9.34 -15.43 11.10
CA PRO A 212 9.83 -15.00 12.41
C PRO A 212 9.44 -13.54 12.69
N GLY A 213 9.40 -13.14 13.96
CA GLY A 213 9.02 -11.78 14.36
C GLY A 213 9.98 -10.66 13.96
N PRO A 214 11.32 -10.80 14.06
CA PRO A 214 12.25 -9.75 13.67
C PRO A 214 12.11 -9.32 12.20
N PRO A 215 11.90 -8.03 11.88
CA PRO A 215 11.53 -7.60 10.53
C PRO A 215 12.50 -7.98 9.42
N THR A 216 13.80 -7.86 9.68
CA THR A 216 14.83 -8.20 8.69
C THR A 216 14.85 -9.70 8.37
N GLN A 217 14.50 -10.56 9.33
CA GLN A 217 14.39 -12.00 9.10
C GLN A 217 13.09 -12.33 8.37
N ALA A 218 11.97 -11.73 8.80
CA ALA A 218 10.66 -11.94 8.18
C ALA A 218 10.68 -11.59 6.69
N LEU A 219 11.18 -10.40 6.35
CA LEU A 219 11.25 -9.92 4.98
C LEU A 219 12.14 -10.80 4.11
N MET A 220 13.31 -11.22 4.62
CA MET A 220 14.20 -12.13 3.91
C MET A 220 13.50 -13.45 3.55
N LEU A 221 12.84 -14.08 4.53
CA LEU A 221 12.17 -15.35 4.33
C LEU A 221 10.96 -15.22 3.38
N LEU A 222 10.24 -14.10 3.45
CA LEU A 222 9.17 -13.80 2.49
C LEU A 222 9.72 -13.65 1.08
N GLU A 223 10.78 -12.86 0.88
CA GLU A 223 11.37 -12.65 -0.44
C GLU A 223 11.91 -13.95 -1.04
N ASP A 224 12.51 -14.81 -0.22
CA ASP A 224 12.96 -16.13 -0.66
C ASP A 224 11.78 -17.05 -1.03
N TYR A 225 10.71 -17.06 -0.22
CA TYR A 225 9.49 -17.78 -0.54
C TYR A 225 8.88 -17.31 -1.86
N LEU A 226 8.70 -16.00 -2.04
CA LEU A 226 8.11 -15.42 -3.24
C LEU A 226 8.95 -15.75 -4.48
N LYS A 227 10.28 -15.73 -4.36
CA LYS A 227 11.21 -16.08 -5.45
C LYS A 227 11.08 -17.53 -5.90
N HIS A 228 10.91 -18.47 -4.96
CA HIS A 228 10.77 -19.89 -5.29
C HIS A 228 9.39 -20.26 -5.83
N ASN A 229 8.38 -19.46 -5.52
CA ASN A 229 6.99 -19.69 -5.93
C ASN A 229 6.50 -18.66 -6.98
N GLU A 230 7.40 -17.99 -7.71
CA GLU A 230 7.05 -16.96 -8.71
C GLU A 230 6.07 -17.44 -9.80
N LYS A 231 6.04 -18.74 -10.09
CA LYS A 231 5.10 -19.30 -11.08
C LYS A 231 3.66 -19.37 -10.58
N GLU A 232 3.46 -19.42 -9.26
CA GLU A 232 2.14 -19.44 -8.62
C GLU A 232 1.54 -18.04 -8.52
N TYR A 233 2.39 -17.00 -8.46
CA TYR A 233 2.00 -15.61 -8.40
C TYR A 233 2.27 -14.95 -9.76
N SER A 234 1.29 -15.05 -10.66
CA SER A 234 1.49 -14.69 -12.07
C SER A 234 1.65 -13.17 -12.32
N PRO A 235 2.32 -12.81 -13.45
CA PRO A 235 3.14 -11.62 -13.63
C PRO A 235 2.42 -10.47 -14.34
N VAL A 236 1.13 -10.27 -14.04
CA VAL A 236 0.38 -9.20 -14.71
C VAL A 236 0.81 -7.87 -14.09
N SER A 237 1.82 -7.26 -14.69
CA SER A 237 2.23 -5.89 -14.38
C SER A 237 1.03 -4.98 -14.61
N ARG A 238 0.41 -4.54 -13.52
CA ARG A 238 -0.70 -3.59 -13.58
C ARG A 238 -0.11 -2.21 -13.84
N PRO A 239 -0.49 -1.52 -14.92
CA PRO A 239 -0.04 -0.17 -15.15
C PRO A 239 -0.57 0.70 -14.02
N GLN A 240 0.33 1.48 -13.42
CA GLN A 240 0.01 2.43 -12.37
C GLN A 240 0.33 3.84 -12.85
N TYR A 241 -0.62 4.75 -12.67
CA TYR A 241 -0.45 6.17 -12.97
C TYR A 241 -0.70 6.95 -11.70
N VAL A 242 0.14 7.94 -11.44
CA VAL A 242 -0.03 8.82 -10.29
C VAL A 242 0.12 10.26 -10.75
N TRP A 243 -0.74 11.14 -10.26
CA TRP A 243 -0.57 12.58 -10.43
C TRP A 243 -0.62 13.26 -9.07
N THR A 244 0.30 14.20 -8.85
CA THR A 244 0.31 15.06 -7.68
C THR A 244 -0.31 16.40 -8.05
N LEU A 245 -1.37 16.80 -7.35
CA LEU A 245 -2.05 18.08 -7.55
C LEU A 245 -2.03 18.92 -6.29
N ILE A 246 -1.98 20.25 -6.43
CA ILE A 246 -2.00 21.21 -5.32
C ILE A 246 -3.03 22.32 -5.57
N GLY A 247 -3.69 22.80 -4.51
CA GLY A 247 -4.59 23.95 -4.59
C GLY A 247 -5.97 23.65 -5.18
N ILE A 248 -6.35 22.37 -5.22
CA ILE A 248 -7.65 21.87 -5.64
C ILE A 248 -8.14 20.81 -4.64
N ASP A 249 -9.44 20.73 -4.42
CA ASP A 249 -10.02 19.76 -3.50
C ASP A 249 -10.22 18.38 -4.14
N GLU A 250 -10.20 17.35 -3.29
CA GLU A 250 -10.33 15.95 -3.70
C GLU A 250 -11.64 15.66 -4.43
N SER A 251 -12.75 16.26 -3.99
CA SER A 251 -14.09 15.98 -4.53
C SER A 251 -14.25 16.47 -5.97
N THR A 252 -13.69 17.64 -6.28
CA THR A 252 -13.66 18.19 -7.64
C THR A 252 -12.88 17.27 -8.58
N ILE A 253 -11.70 16.79 -8.14
CA ILE A 253 -10.89 15.87 -8.95
C ILE A 253 -11.60 14.53 -9.14
N ALA A 254 -12.11 13.94 -8.05
CA ALA A 254 -12.78 12.65 -8.06
C ALA A 254 -13.97 12.64 -9.00
N ASN A 255 -14.85 13.65 -8.92
CA ASN A 255 -16.00 13.76 -9.81
C ASN A 255 -15.60 13.83 -11.29
N TRP A 256 -14.53 14.57 -11.62
CA TRP A 256 -14.03 14.64 -12.99
C TRP A 256 -13.49 13.29 -13.45
N VAL A 257 -12.64 12.65 -12.64
CA VAL A 257 -12.04 11.35 -12.94
C VAL A 257 -13.13 10.29 -13.11
N ASP A 258 -14.11 10.25 -12.22
CA ASP A 258 -15.19 9.26 -12.28
C ASP A 258 -16.06 9.40 -13.53
N CYS A 259 -16.29 10.63 -14.01
CA CYS A 259 -17.03 10.87 -15.24
C CYS A 259 -16.22 10.50 -16.50
N HIS A 260 -14.91 10.71 -16.50
CA HIS A 260 -14.06 10.55 -17.68
C HIS A 260 -13.43 9.15 -17.82
N PHE A 261 -13.21 8.46 -16.70
CA PHE A 261 -12.64 7.11 -16.64
C PHE A 261 -13.69 6.05 -16.29
N VAL A 262 -14.99 6.35 -16.41
CA VAL A 262 -16.09 5.45 -16.03
C VAL A 262 -16.01 4.07 -16.68
N ASN A 263 -15.58 4.01 -17.94
CA ASN A 263 -15.49 2.79 -18.73
C ASN A 263 -14.09 2.17 -18.76
N GLU A 264 -13.13 2.79 -18.06
CA GLU A 264 -11.76 2.31 -18.04
C GLU A 264 -11.59 1.27 -16.91
N PRO A 265 -10.90 0.15 -17.18
CA PRO A 265 -10.69 -0.92 -16.20
C PRO A 265 -9.59 -0.54 -15.21
N PHE A 266 -9.75 0.60 -14.53
CA PHE A 266 -8.81 1.15 -13.55
C PHE A 266 -9.51 1.39 -12.22
N GLU A 267 -8.86 0.92 -11.16
CA GLU A 267 -9.20 1.33 -9.81
C GLU A 267 -8.71 2.76 -9.59
N ARG A 268 -9.53 3.56 -8.90
CA ARG A 268 -9.32 4.98 -8.71
C ARG A 268 -9.13 5.24 -7.23
N HIS A 269 -7.99 5.82 -6.87
CA HIS A 269 -7.65 6.16 -5.51
C HIS A 269 -7.33 7.64 -5.43
N PHE A 270 -7.91 8.30 -4.43
CA PHE A 270 -7.68 9.70 -4.13
C PHE A 270 -7.11 9.78 -2.72
N LEU A 271 -5.92 10.38 -2.59
CA LEU A 271 -5.24 10.48 -1.31
C LEU A 271 -4.93 11.92 -0.97
N TRP A 272 -5.49 12.39 0.14
CA TRP A 272 -5.13 13.68 0.73
C TRP A 272 -3.79 13.58 1.47
N LYS A 273 -2.77 14.27 0.96
CA LYS A 273 -1.46 14.44 1.59
C LYS A 273 -1.12 15.92 1.61
N SER A 274 -1.62 16.64 2.61
CA SER A 274 -1.53 18.11 2.70
C SER A 274 -0.16 18.68 2.26
N PRO A 275 -0.13 19.69 1.37
CA PRO A 275 -1.26 20.36 0.71
C PRO A 275 -1.76 19.69 -0.58
N TYR A 276 -1.34 18.46 -0.85
CA TYR A 276 -1.57 17.75 -2.11
C TYR A 276 -2.78 16.83 -2.08
N VAL A 277 -3.36 16.65 -3.27
CA VAL A 277 -4.22 15.52 -3.60
C VAL A 277 -3.45 14.65 -4.58
N LEU A 278 -3.24 13.37 -4.23
CA LEU A 278 -2.71 12.37 -5.16
C LEU A 278 -3.87 11.66 -5.83
N VAL A 279 -3.82 11.56 -7.15
CA VAL A 279 -4.71 10.70 -7.95
C VAL A 279 -3.91 9.51 -8.39
N GLN A 280 -4.33 8.30 -8.02
CA GLN A 280 -3.70 7.06 -8.45
C GLN A 280 -4.69 6.20 -9.21
N LEU A 281 -4.31 5.79 -10.42
CA LEU A 281 -5.03 4.81 -11.22
C LEU A 281 -4.23 3.51 -11.24
N VAL A 282 -4.87 2.40 -10.88
CA VAL A 282 -4.28 1.05 -10.91
C VAL A 282 -5.06 0.18 -11.89
N GLY A 283 -4.40 -0.27 -12.95
CA GLY A 283 -5.03 -1.07 -13.99
C GLY A 283 -5.49 -2.43 -13.47
N GLN A 284 -6.68 -2.87 -13.86
CA GLN A 284 -7.21 -4.20 -13.55
C GLN A 284 -6.69 -5.27 -14.53
N SER A 285 -5.91 -4.88 -15.54
CA SER A 285 -5.24 -5.76 -16.51
C SER A 285 -3.87 -5.19 -16.87
N SER A 286 -3.11 -5.88 -17.71
CA SER A 286 -1.84 -5.36 -18.26
C SER A 286 -2.03 -4.28 -19.33
N VAL A 287 -3.27 -3.99 -19.74
CA VAL A 287 -3.55 -2.99 -20.78
C VAL A 287 -3.29 -1.59 -20.22
N PRO A 288 -2.38 -0.80 -20.83
CA PRO A 288 -2.08 0.55 -20.38
C PRO A 288 -3.28 1.48 -20.60
N LEU A 289 -3.32 2.56 -19.83
CA LEU A 289 -4.30 3.62 -20.01
C LEU A 289 -4.03 4.31 -21.36
N ALA A 290 -5.09 4.60 -22.11
CA ALA A 290 -4.95 5.25 -23.40
C ALA A 290 -4.30 6.64 -23.26
N GLN A 291 -3.28 6.90 -24.05
CA GLN A 291 -2.47 8.14 -23.98
C GLN A 291 -3.31 9.42 -24.03
N HIS A 292 -4.34 9.46 -24.88
CA HIS A 292 -5.23 10.62 -24.99
C HIS A 292 -6.02 10.92 -23.70
N LEU A 293 -6.27 9.93 -22.84
CA LEU A 293 -6.94 10.14 -21.55
C LEU A 293 -5.98 10.73 -20.51
N ILE A 294 -4.71 10.29 -20.52
CA ILE A 294 -3.63 10.86 -19.72
C ILE A 294 -3.49 12.35 -20.09
N GLU A 295 -3.31 12.65 -21.37
CA GLU A 295 -3.21 14.02 -21.87
C GLU A 295 -4.45 14.85 -21.55
N LYS A 296 -5.65 14.26 -21.62
CA LYS A 296 -6.89 14.96 -21.26
C LYS A 296 -6.92 15.32 -19.78
N PHE A 297 -6.49 14.43 -18.89
CA PHE A 297 -6.38 14.70 -17.46
C PHE A 297 -5.36 15.82 -17.20
N GLU A 298 -4.15 15.66 -17.73
CA GLU A 298 -3.05 16.61 -17.50
C GLU A 298 -3.35 18.00 -18.04
N ASN A 299 -3.97 18.09 -19.22
CA ASN A 299 -4.40 19.37 -19.78
C ASN A 299 -5.53 20.02 -18.96
N HIS A 300 -6.50 19.23 -18.47
CA HIS A 300 -7.59 19.76 -17.66
C HIS A 300 -7.10 20.29 -16.32
N PHE A 301 -6.15 19.60 -15.69
CA PHE A 301 -5.61 19.95 -14.38
C PHE A 301 -4.27 20.67 -14.43
N CYS A 302 -3.81 21.12 -15.60
CA CYS A 302 -2.49 21.74 -15.78
C CYS A 302 -2.22 22.89 -14.79
N SER A 303 -3.25 23.64 -14.41
CA SER A 303 -3.13 24.76 -13.46
C SER A 303 -2.90 24.36 -12.00
N TYR A 304 -2.99 23.07 -11.70
CA TYR A 304 -2.85 22.44 -10.37
C TYR A 304 -1.85 21.28 -10.36
N LEU A 305 -1.42 20.79 -11.53
CA LEU A 305 -0.62 19.59 -11.70
C LEU A 305 0.86 19.85 -11.38
N VAL A 306 1.34 19.28 -10.29
CA VAL A 306 2.73 19.39 -9.84
C VAL A 306 3.64 18.42 -10.60
N GLY A 307 3.16 17.20 -10.84
CA GLY A 307 3.90 16.15 -11.55
C GLY A 307 3.07 14.88 -11.76
N ALA A 308 3.55 13.99 -12.63
CA ALA A 308 2.97 12.69 -12.97
C ALA A 308 3.62 11.55 -12.15
N GLU A 309 3.97 11.86 -10.90
CA GLU A 309 4.61 10.99 -9.93
C GLU A 309 4.29 11.47 -8.51
N ILE A 310 4.65 10.67 -7.49
CA ILE A 310 4.57 11.12 -6.09
C ILE A 310 5.75 12.06 -5.82
N THR A 311 5.48 13.36 -5.74
CA THR A 311 6.49 14.40 -5.58
C THR A 311 5.93 15.61 -4.84
N THR A 312 6.77 16.57 -4.51
CA THR A 312 6.37 17.87 -3.96
C THR A 312 6.76 18.99 -4.91
N ALA A 313 6.06 20.12 -4.84
CA ALA A 313 6.38 21.31 -5.63
C ALA A 313 7.80 21.79 -5.36
N ARG A 314 8.31 21.64 -4.13
CA ARG A 314 9.72 21.90 -3.82
C ARG A 314 10.67 20.96 -4.54
N GLU A 315 10.46 19.65 -4.45
CA GLU A 315 11.32 18.67 -5.13
C GLU A 315 11.32 18.89 -6.65
N GLN A 316 10.16 19.13 -7.25
CA GLN A 316 10.06 19.45 -8.67
C GLN A 316 10.79 20.75 -9.02
N LEU A 317 10.60 21.80 -8.22
CA LEU A 317 11.29 23.08 -8.44
C LEU A 317 12.82 22.92 -8.35
N ALA A 318 13.30 22.15 -7.37
CA ALA A 318 14.72 21.83 -7.17
C ALA A 318 15.41 21.26 -8.41
N MET A 319 14.68 20.43 -9.16
CA MET A 319 15.18 19.76 -10.36
C MET A 319 15.38 20.73 -11.53
N HIS A 320 14.68 21.86 -11.54
CA HIS A 320 14.66 22.80 -12.66
C HIS A 320 15.40 24.10 -12.36
N VAL A 321 15.29 24.65 -11.15
CA VAL A 321 15.78 26.00 -10.86
C VAL A 321 16.12 26.19 -9.38
N LYS A 322 17.18 26.95 -9.11
CA LYS A 322 17.52 27.40 -7.77
C LYS A 322 16.87 28.75 -7.48
N VAL A 323 16.08 28.84 -6.41
CA VAL A 323 15.40 30.09 -6.02
C VAL A 323 16.12 30.79 -4.88
N HIS A 324 16.38 32.08 -5.07
CA HIS A 324 16.75 33.00 -4.00
C HIS A 324 15.49 33.71 -3.48
N TRP A 325 15.05 33.29 -2.30
CA TRP A 325 13.83 33.79 -1.67
C TRP A 325 14.07 35.09 -0.89
N SER A 326 13.18 36.06 -1.07
CA SER A 326 13.02 37.22 -0.21
C SER A 326 11.57 37.33 0.26
N ALA A 327 11.33 37.99 1.40
CA ALA A 327 9.98 38.25 1.89
C ALA A 327 9.99 39.52 2.75
N ASN A 328 8.88 40.26 2.73
CA ASN A 328 8.71 41.46 3.57
C ASN A 328 8.53 41.13 5.06
N ASP A 329 8.10 39.91 5.38
CA ASP A 329 8.01 39.37 6.74
C ASP A 329 9.20 38.44 7.04
N PRO A 330 10.11 38.81 7.97
CA PRO A 330 11.24 37.97 8.35
C PRO A 330 10.86 36.62 8.97
N LEU A 331 9.67 36.49 9.59
CA LEU A 331 9.19 35.22 10.10
C LEU A 331 8.79 34.29 8.97
N LEU A 332 8.16 34.84 7.93
CA LEU A 332 7.77 34.12 6.73
C LEU A 332 9.01 33.64 5.94
N LEU A 333 10.05 34.46 5.86
CA LEU A 333 11.29 34.12 5.16
C LEU A 333 11.96 32.85 5.69
N LYS A 334 11.84 32.56 7.00
CA LYS A 334 12.43 31.36 7.63
C LYS A 334 11.95 30.04 7.04
N TYR A 335 10.74 30.01 6.46
CA TYR A 335 10.17 28.79 5.88
C TYR A 335 10.73 28.46 4.49
N PHE A 336 11.44 29.41 3.87
CA PHE A 336 12.03 29.25 2.53
C PHE A 336 13.56 29.20 2.57
N GLN A 337 14.17 29.43 3.74
CA GLN A 337 15.61 29.38 3.96
C GLN A 337 16.01 27.96 4.38
N SER A 338 16.56 27.20 3.43
CA SER A 338 16.94 25.76 3.48
C SER A 338 15.76 24.80 3.27
N ILE A 339 15.80 23.91 2.28
CA ILE A 339 16.77 22.83 2.07
C ILE A 339 16.95 22.64 0.56
N GLU A 340 18.18 22.56 0.05
CA GLU A 340 18.49 21.71 -1.11
C GLU A 340 20.00 21.54 -1.30
N LYS A 341 20.43 20.28 -1.18
CA LYS A 341 21.64 19.77 -1.84
C LYS A 341 21.31 19.67 -3.34
N SER A 342 21.38 20.77 -4.10
CA SER A 342 21.26 20.66 -5.55
C SER A 342 22.57 20.14 -6.14
N THR A 343 22.42 19.18 -7.04
CA THR A 343 23.40 18.86 -8.08
C THR A 343 23.69 20.09 -8.93
N SER A 344 24.93 20.18 -9.40
CA SER A 344 25.51 21.33 -10.08
C SER A 344 24.83 21.61 -11.44
N ASN A 345 24.68 22.90 -11.81
CA ASN A 345 24.28 23.45 -13.13
C ASN A 345 22.79 23.79 -13.43
N VAL A 346 21.92 24.06 -12.45
CA VAL A 346 20.57 24.63 -12.70
C VAL A 346 20.56 26.18 -12.70
N PRO A 347 19.68 26.85 -13.49
CA PRO A 347 19.54 28.31 -13.49
C PRO A 347 19.13 28.86 -12.11
N GLN A 348 19.45 30.13 -11.86
CA GLN A 348 19.11 30.81 -10.60
C GLN A 348 18.11 31.94 -10.84
N ILE A 349 17.06 32.01 -10.02
CA ILE A 349 16.03 33.06 -10.07
C ILE A 349 15.82 33.70 -8.70
N GLU A 350 15.33 34.94 -8.69
CA GLU A 350 14.95 35.68 -7.48
C GLU A 350 13.42 35.72 -7.37
N ALA A 351 12.90 35.37 -6.19
CA ALA A 351 11.46 35.38 -5.92
C ALA A 351 11.16 36.07 -4.57
N GLU A 352 10.24 37.03 -4.60
CA GLU A 352 9.74 37.74 -3.42
C GLU A 352 8.36 37.20 -3.02
N VAL A 353 8.22 36.73 -1.78
CA VAL A 353 6.99 36.14 -1.24
C VAL A 353 6.26 37.10 -0.32
N ASN A 354 4.95 37.22 -0.52
CA ASN A 354 4.04 37.97 0.33
C ASN A 354 2.84 37.09 0.73
N LEU A 355 2.40 37.22 1.98
CA LEU A 355 1.27 36.46 2.53
C LEU A 355 0.23 37.41 3.12
N SER A 356 -1.04 37.19 2.80
CA SER A 356 -2.18 37.95 3.32
C SER A 356 -3.28 37.01 3.82
N PRO A 357 -3.73 37.12 5.08
CA PRO A 357 -3.16 37.91 6.18
C PRO A 357 -1.69 37.55 6.50
N SER A 358 -0.99 38.40 7.25
CA SER A 358 0.40 38.13 7.64
C SER A 358 0.51 36.86 8.50
N LEU A 359 1.68 36.22 8.49
CA LEU A 359 1.89 34.99 9.23
C LEU A 359 1.62 35.16 10.73
N GLU A 360 1.98 36.31 11.30
CA GLU A 360 1.69 36.65 12.69
C GLU A 360 0.18 36.68 12.97
N THR A 361 -0.60 37.27 12.06
CA THR A 361 -2.07 37.29 12.18
C THR A 361 -2.64 35.88 12.11
N LEU A 362 -2.21 35.06 11.14
CA LEU A 362 -2.68 33.68 11.00
C LEU A 362 -2.37 32.83 12.25
N LYS A 363 -1.18 32.98 12.85
CA LYS A 363 -0.82 32.26 14.08
C LYS A 363 -1.61 32.70 15.32
N LYS A 364 -2.03 33.97 15.36
CA LYS A 364 -2.79 34.55 16.50
C LYS A 364 -4.30 34.35 16.40
N GLN A 365 -4.83 33.90 15.25
CA GLN A 365 -6.25 33.62 15.09
C GLN A 365 -6.71 32.49 16.03
N LYS A 366 -7.93 32.65 16.55
CA LYS A 366 -8.58 31.63 17.41
C LYS A 366 -9.03 30.43 16.60
N GLU A 367 -9.47 30.66 15.37
CA GLU A 367 -9.91 29.64 14.43
C GLU A 367 -8.72 28.78 13.98
N SER A 368 -8.95 27.47 13.87
CA SER A 368 -7.95 26.51 13.40
C SER A 368 -7.97 26.33 11.88
N LEU A 369 -9.00 26.84 11.22
CA LEU A 369 -9.25 26.75 9.79
C LEU A 369 -9.36 28.16 9.21
N GLY A 370 -8.77 28.38 8.04
CA GLY A 370 -8.86 29.68 7.37
C GLY A 370 -8.38 29.62 5.94
N HIS A 371 -8.34 30.79 5.31
CA HIS A 371 -7.76 30.98 3.99
C HIS A 371 -6.61 31.98 4.08
N ALA A 372 -5.58 31.77 3.28
CA ALA A 372 -4.51 32.72 3.07
C ALA A 372 -4.27 32.89 1.57
N THR A 373 -3.92 34.09 1.17
CA THR A 373 -3.49 34.41 -0.17
C THR A 373 -1.99 34.61 -0.15
N MET A 374 -1.28 33.82 -0.95
CA MET A 374 0.14 34.04 -1.21
C MET A 374 0.34 34.65 -2.58
N THR A 375 1.24 35.62 -2.65
CA THR A 375 1.68 36.26 -3.89
C THR A 375 3.19 36.10 -3.98
N VAL A 376 3.67 35.59 -5.11
CA VAL A 376 5.09 35.44 -5.40
C VAL A 376 5.42 36.27 -6.63
N ARG A 377 6.32 37.23 -6.46
CA ARG A 377 6.89 38.03 -7.54
C ARG A 377 8.19 37.40 -7.99
N ILE A 378 8.27 37.01 -9.25
CA ILE A 378 9.39 36.26 -9.82
C ILE A 378 10.11 37.15 -10.83
N LYS A 379 11.38 37.46 -10.55
CA LYS A 379 12.17 38.37 -11.38
C LYS A 379 12.32 37.81 -12.80
N GLY A 380 11.79 38.53 -13.78
CA GLY A 380 11.80 38.12 -15.19
C GLY A 380 10.63 37.21 -15.62
N TYR A 381 9.76 36.78 -14.70
CA TYR A 381 8.60 35.92 -14.99
C TYR A 381 7.25 36.53 -14.55
N GLY A 382 7.28 37.65 -13.83
CA GLY A 382 6.08 38.37 -13.39
C GLY A 382 5.60 37.91 -12.00
N ASP A 383 4.38 38.31 -11.65
CA ASP A 383 3.78 38.01 -10.35
C ASP A 383 2.73 36.89 -10.53
N ASP A 384 2.62 36.00 -9.55
CA ASP A 384 1.55 35.01 -9.47
C ASP A 384 0.96 34.94 -8.05
N CYS A 385 -0.30 34.51 -7.94
CA CYS A 385 -0.96 34.40 -6.66
C CYS A 385 -1.88 33.19 -6.56
N ILE A 386 -2.04 32.69 -5.34
CA ILE A 386 -2.97 31.62 -5.01
C ILE A 386 -3.60 31.88 -3.64
N THR A 387 -4.91 31.68 -3.57
CA THR A 387 -5.64 31.60 -2.31
C THR A 387 -5.85 30.13 -1.97
N PHE A 388 -5.43 29.72 -0.79
CA PHE A 388 -5.49 28.33 -0.36
C PHE A 388 -6.10 28.19 1.04
N PRO A 389 -6.83 27.10 1.30
CA PRO A 389 -7.26 26.76 2.64
C PRO A 389 -6.05 26.28 3.45
N TYR A 390 -6.04 26.56 4.75
CA TYR A 390 -5.03 26.03 5.66
C TYR A 390 -5.67 25.56 6.96
N THR A 391 -5.00 24.60 7.59
CA THR A 391 -5.20 24.29 9.01
C THR A 391 -3.99 24.81 9.78
N ARG A 392 -4.21 25.47 10.92
CA ARG A 392 -3.11 26.07 11.70
C ARG A 392 -1.97 25.09 12.01
N PRO A 393 -2.21 23.80 12.34
CA PRO A 393 -1.12 22.84 12.58
C PRO A 393 -0.25 22.55 11.35
N LEU A 394 -0.80 22.70 10.14
CA LEU A 394 -0.10 22.41 8.88
C LEU A 394 0.39 23.67 8.16
N LEU A 395 0.04 24.87 8.66
CA LEU A 395 0.37 26.15 8.01
C LEU A 395 1.86 26.25 7.65
N GLU A 396 2.74 25.91 8.59
CA GLU A 396 4.19 25.97 8.41
C GLU A 396 4.70 24.98 7.35
N MET A 397 4.01 23.84 7.19
CA MET A 397 4.34 22.83 6.20
C MET A 397 3.90 23.22 4.79
N VAL A 398 2.73 23.87 4.65
CA VAL A 398 2.14 24.16 3.34
C VAL A 398 2.68 25.43 2.68
N LEU A 399 3.14 26.42 3.46
CA LEU A 399 3.71 27.67 2.94
C LEU A 399 4.85 27.46 1.93
N PRO A 400 5.91 26.70 2.24
CA PRO A 400 6.99 26.43 1.28
C PRO A 400 6.50 25.75 0.00
N GLU A 401 5.52 24.86 0.09
CA GLU A 401 4.98 24.11 -1.05
C GLU A 401 4.20 25.00 -2.01
N TYR A 402 3.30 25.85 -1.50
CA TYR A 402 2.54 26.77 -2.34
C TYR A 402 3.46 27.83 -3.00
N ALA A 403 4.52 28.27 -2.33
CA ALA A 403 5.44 29.25 -2.89
C ALA A 403 6.24 28.61 -4.02
N ALA A 404 6.75 27.40 -3.78
CA ALA A 404 7.45 26.63 -4.80
C ALA A 404 6.56 26.35 -6.01
N TRP A 405 5.27 26.01 -5.78
CA TRP A 405 4.30 25.78 -6.84
C TRP A 405 4.09 27.02 -7.72
N LEU A 406 3.91 28.21 -7.14
CA LEU A 406 3.74 29.43 -7.92
C LEU A 406 4.95 29.72 -8.82
N VAL A 407 6.16 29.44 -8.33
CA VAL A 407 7.38 29.59 -9.12
C VAL A 407 7.46 28.54 -10.22
N LEU A 408 7.27 27.27 -9.88
CA LEU A 408 7.33 26.14 -10.81
C LEU A 408 6.33 26.33 -11.95
N LYS A 409 5.08 26.65 -11.61
CA LYS A 409 4.00 26.93 -12.56
C LYS A 409 4.42 27.98 -13.58
N ARG A 410 4.93 29.14 -13.13
CA ARG A 410 5.37 30.23 -14.02
C ARG A 410 6.60 29.88 -14.84
N TYR A 411 7.53 29.11 -14.27
CA TYR A 411 8.71 28.66 -14.96
C TYR A 411 8.34 27.72 -16.13
N LEU A 412 7.55 26.68 -15.86
CA LEU A 412 7.13 25.68 -16.85
C LEU A 412 6.24 26.28 -17.95
N TYR A 413 5.28 27.15 -17.61
CA TYR A 413 4.44 27.82 -18.63
C TYR A 413 5.28 28.63 -19.62
N LYS A 414 6.32 29.34 -19.15
CA LYS A 414 7.13 30.20 -20.01
C LYS A 414 8.15 29.42 -20.86
N GLU A 415 8.53 28.22 -20.44
CA GLU A 415 9.37 27.32 -21.26
C GLU A 415 8.55 26.67 -22.38
N ASN A 416 7.29 26.31 -22.14
CA ASN A 416 6.41 25.71 -23.15
C ASN A 416 5.95 26.72 -24.23
N ASP A 417 6.02 28.03 -23.96
CA ASP A 417 5.72 29.12 -24.90
C ASP A 417 6.93 29.55 -25.77
N LYS A 418 8.12 28.97 -25.55
CA LYS A 418 9.34 29.20 -26.34
C LYS A 418 9.61 28.05 -27.30
#